data_AF-A0A4Q4TZ76-F1
#
_entry.id   AF-A0A4Q4TZ76-F1
#
_cell.length_a   1.000
_cell.length_b   1.000
_cell.length_c   1.000
_cell.angle_alpha   90.00
_cell.angle_beta   90.00
_cell.angle_gamma   90.00
#
_symmetry.space_group_name_H-M   'P 1'
#
loop_
_entity.id
_entity.type
_entity.pdbx_description
1 polymer ?
#
loop_
_entity_poly.entity_id
_entity_poly.type
_entity_poly.pdbx_seq_one_letter_code
_entity_poly.pdbx_strand_id
1 'polypeptide(L)'
;MSDLSIYHRVCCAFARTQGGDLLCCTGRLEDAIRNHWDLIRSLGTPTALYQPLLSPDADKTAGLPHTSLSPSPTDKSLIKVDEIQDEELALYESRERSDGETIFGIILQQPHTIQTSFDDVFVSLLLKNIKLFTSPPPNPVPDIDSELKDTTDAIVDLFDARLRYISAEDKWSSHGREYFFGRVYEFVRRRERIEFCLPAFPCKSSSIEKVAGTMPDRGEQLALEHLHSFVEAVKGTYEPGAKLWIVSDGHVFSDCIGVDDEMVDRYNGQLISMNATIGQRRSGTDRVGFKSLVDLFNLEHSMARIEHIPLPALHSYISTQCTPVAELSRQMLVQGCRTREGVLRSRIESGNHSALKLYCGFSRFMLEDLKLNRYTKHLSRSKLKKLGSKVAFEMIQRNEAYSNLVELLFPYHVRLSIHAHDNAGPKFGIRLFGPGVRAAETLSFDAAEMSSFDLLHVPTPWHNCLVEVAGHPTLFMVKSKVVGKVQRGLGRWEPPRRSRPFPPAACESQI
;
A
#
# COMPACT_ATOMS: atom_id res chain seq x y z
N MET A 1 27.49 -3.48 -3.28
CA MET A 1 26.65 -2.87 -2.23
C MET A 1 26.20 -1.46 -2.58
N SER A 2 26.91 -0.70 -3.43
CA SER A 2 26.52 0.64 -3.92
C SER A 2 25.22 0.71 -4.74
N ASP A 3 24.58 -0.42 -5.05
CA ASP A 3 23.31 -0.49 -5.82
C ASP A 3 22.10 -0.88 -4.94
N LEU A 4 22.27 -0.98 -3.62
CA LEU A 4 21.18 -1.33 -2.72
C LEU A 4 20.36 -0.09 -2.36
N SER A 5 19.05 -0.15 -2.60
CA SER A 5 18.10 0.86 -2.11
C SER A 5 18.01 0.86 -0.59
N ILE A 6 17.45 1.92 -0.02
CA ILE A 6 17.30 2.07 1.44
C ILE A 6 16.57 0.86 2.03
N TYR A 7 15.50 0.39 1.38
CA TYR A 7 14.78 -0.81 1.80
C TYR A 7 15.69 -2.00 2.11
N HIS A 8 16.65 -2.29 1.22
CA HIS A 8 17.56 -3.44 1.41
C HIS A 8 18.62 -3.20 2.47
N ARG A 9 18.85 -1.94 2.87
CA ARG A 9 19.81 -1.52 3.88
C ARG A 9 19.18 -1.33 5.25
N VAL A 10 17.86 -1.26 5.39
CA VAL A 10 17.20 -1.19 6.70
C VAL A 10 17.41 -2.50 7.45
N CYS A 11 18.01 -2.41 8.64
CA CYS A 11 18.31 -3.55 9.51
C CYS A 11 17.19 -3.82 10.53
N CYS A 12 16.77 -2.79 11.26
CA CYS A 12 15.60 -2.80 12.16
C CYS A 12 14.96 -1.41 12.20
N ALA A 13 13.64 -1.38 12.40
CA ALA A 13 12.91 -0.23 12.91
C ALA A 13 12.42 -0.53 14.33
N PHE A 14 12.54 0.44 15.23
CA PHE A 14 12.26 0.24 16.65
C PHE A 14 11.55 1.44 17.29
N ALA A 15 10.93 1.19 18.43
CA ALA A 15 10.44 2.22 19.35
C ALA A 15 11.04 1.98 20.73
N ARG A 16 11.38 3.05 21.45
CA ARG A 16 11.94 3.00 22.80
C ARG A 16 11.42 4.13 23.68
N THR A 17 11.54 3.96 25.00
CA THR A 17 11.28 5.04 25.96
C THR A 17 12.40 6.10 25.92
N GLN A 18 12.14 7.28 26.49
CA GLN A 18 13.20 8.27 26.72
C GLN A 18 14.37 7.70 27.56
N GLY A 19 14.08 6.81 28.52
CA GLY A 19 15.07 6.11 29.34
C GLY A 19 15.92 5.07 28.58
N GLY A 20 15.55 4.77 27.34
CA GLY A 20 16.30 3.85 26.47
C GLY A 20 15.77 2.42 26.47
N ASP A 21 14.63 2.14 27.11
CA ASP A 21 14.03 0.80 27.13
C ASP A 21 13.33 0.50 25.81
N LEU A 22 13.62 -0.65 25.21
CA LEU A 22 13.06 -1.06 23.94
C LEU A 22 11.58 -1.48 24.09
N LEU A 23 10.69 -0.84 23.35
CA LEU A 23 9.25 -1.13 23.33
C LEU A 23 8.91 -2.12 22.22
N CYS A 24 9.48 -1.92 21.04
CA CYS A 24 9.45 -2.90 19.96
C CYS A 24 10.68 -2.74 19.04
N CYS A 25 11.07 -3.81 18.35
CA CYS A 25 11.98 -3.80 17.21
C CYS A 25 11.44 -4.80 16.19
N THR A 26 11.60 -4.50 14.91
CA THR A 26 11.20 -5.37 13.81
C THR A 26 12.14 -5.14 12.64
N GLY A 27 12.49 -6.20 11.93
CA GLY A 27 13.33 -6.12 10.74
C GLY A 27 14.25 -7.33 10.59
N ARG A 28 15.09 -7.30 9.55
CA ARG A 28 15.98 -8.41 9.19
C ARG A 28 16.92 -8.83 10.32
N LEU A 29 17.38 -7.87 11.14
CA LEU A 29 18.32 -8.10 12.23
C LEU A 29 17.66 -7.97 13.61
N GLU A 30 16.34 -8.15 13.72
CA GLU A 30 15.58 -7.94 14.96
C GLU A 30 16.23 -8.64 16.17
N ASP A 31 16.48 -9.94 16.10
CA ASP A 31 17.04 -10.71 17.21
C ASP A 31 18.44 -10.20 17.63
N ALA A 32 19.29 -9.92 16.64
CA ALA A 32 20.64 -9.40 16.89
C ALA A 32 20.61 -8.02 17.55
N ILE A 33 19.74 -7.11 17.08
CA ILE A 33 19.56 -5.78 17.66
C ILE A 33 19.00 -5.89 19.09
N ARG A 34 18.02 -6.76 19.33
CA ARG A 34 17.44 -6.96 20.66
C ARG A 34 18.48 -7.47 21.67
N ASN A 35 19.29 -8.44 21.27
CA ASN A 35 20.31 -9.04 22.14
C ASN A 35 21.45 -8.08 22.49
N HIS A 36 21.72 -7.08 21.63
CA HIS A 36 22.80 -6.10 21.82
C HIS A 36 22.27 -4.69 22.04
N TRP A 37 21.00 -4.54 22.42
CA TRP A 37 20.36 -3.24 22.56
C TRP A 37 21.04 -2.36 23.61
N ASP A 38 21.52 -2.96 24.71
CA ASP A 38 22.27 -2.24 25.75
C ASP A 38 23.55 -1.60 25.23
N LEU A 39 24.25 -2.28 24.31
CA LEU A 39 25.42 -1.73 23.66
C LEU A 39 25.04 -0.61 22.70
N ILE A 40 24.03 -0.83 21.83
CA ILE A 40 23.56 0.18 20.87
C ILE A 40 23.10 1.45 21.58
N ARG A 41 22.29 1.35 22.64
CA ARG A 41 21.78 2.52 23.37
C ARG A 41 22.90 3.29 24.06
N SER A 42 23.95 2.61 24.53
CA SER A 42 25.11 3.27 25.15
C SER A 42 25.93 4.06 24.12
N LEU A 43 26.03 3.55 22.89
CA LEU A 43 26.69 4.23 21.76
C LEU A 43 25.84 5.38 21.21
N GLY A 44 24.51 5.26 21.27
CA GLY A 44 23.54 6.27 20.83
C GLY A 44 23.30 7.41 21.83
N THR A 45 23.81 7.31 23.07
CA THR A 45 23.76 8.42 24.03
C THR A 45 24.71 9.54 23.57
N PRO A 46 24.25 10.80 23.43
CA PRO A 46 25.09 11.87 22.88
C PRO A 46 26.26 12.18 23.82
N THR A 47 27.44 11.65 23.51
CA THR A 47 28.69 12.21 24.01
C THR A 47 29.00 13.42 23.13
N ALA A 48 28.39 14.56 23.45
CA ALA A 48 28.77 15.91 23.02
C ALA A 48 29.36 16.04 21.58
N LEU A 49 28.63 15.62 20.55
CA LEU A 49 28.86 16.08 19.18
C LEU A 49 27.51 16.37 18.53
N TYR A 50 26.91 17.50 18.89
CA TYR A 50 25.89 18.14 18.07
C TYR A 50 26.56 18.56 16.75
N GLN A 51 26.46 17.72 15.73
CA GLN A 51 26.56 18.21 14.35
C GLN A 51 25.14 18.54 13.90
N PRO A 52 24.73 19.83 13.89
CA PRO A 52 23.56 20.21 13.12
C PRO A 52 23.78 19.73 11.68
N LEU A 53 22.75 19.10 11.10
CA LEU A 53 22.77 18.72 9.69
C LEU A 53 22.90 19.99 8.84
N LEU A 54 24.16 20.30 8.48
CA LEU A 54 24.66 21.36 7.60
C LEU A 54 24.64 22.79 8.18
N SER A 55 25.84 23.36 8.38
CA SER A 55 26.05 24.81 8.45
C SER A 55 25.94 25.41 7.05
N PRO A 56 25.29 26.58 6.86
CA PRO A 56 25.49 27.37 5.65
C PRO A 56 26.95 27.86 5.63
N ASP A 57 27.61 27.69 4.49
CA ASP A 57 28.96 28.19 4.26
C ASP A 57 29.10 29.63 4.75
N ALA A 58 30.05 29.83 5.66
CA ALA A 58 30.50 31.14 6.07
C ALA A 58 31.39 31.72 4.95
N ASP A 59 30.80 32.50 4.04
CA ASP A 59 31.48 33.72 3.58
C ASP A 59 30.49 34.77 3.01
N LYS A 60 30.50 35.95 3.68
CA LYS A 60 30.14 37.29 3.19
C LYS A 60 28.70 37.56 2.70
N THR A 61 27.89 38.15 3.58
CA THR A 61 27.41 39.54 3.43
C THR A 61 26.60 39.97 4.67
N ALA A 62 26.81 41.20 5.10
CA ALA A 62 26.27 41.76 6.33
C ALA A 62 24.81 42.22 6.17
N GLY A 63 24.00 41.95 7.20
CA GLY A 63 22.81 42.74 7.55
C GLY A 63 21.45 42.14 7.19
N LEU A 64 20.79 41.53 8.20
CA LEU A 64 19.35 41.65 8.57
C LEU A 64 18.94 40.44 9.45
N PRO A 65 18.09 40.62 10.48
CA PRO A 65 17.74 39.55 11.40
C PRO A 65 16.61 38.69 10.81
N HIS A 66 16.97 37.51 10.29
CA HIS A 66 16.00 36.44 10.03
C HIS A 66 16.01 35.46 11.20
N THR A 67 15.01 35.59 12.07
CA THR A 67 14.53 34.53 12.96
C THR A 67 13.86 33.45 12.11
N SER A 68 14.43 32.25 12.08
CA SER A 68 13.75 30.94 12.00
C SER A 68 14.74 29.83 11.58
N LEU A 69 15.59 29.41 12.53
CA LEU A 69 16.31 28.15 12.46
C LEU A 69 15.53 27.14 13.30
N SER A 70 14.69 26.31 12.68
CA SER A 70 14.17 25.11 13.33
C SER A 70 15.19 23.98 13.16
N PRO A 71 15.75 23.40 14.23
CA PRO A 71 16.65 22.24 14.13
C PRO A 71 15.91 21.06 13.47
N SER A 72 16.62 20.22 12.72
CA SER A 72 16.06 18.99 12.21
C SER A 72 15.66 18.08 13.39
N PRO A 73 14.44 17.54 13.42
CA PRO A 73 13.89 16.74 14.53
C PRO A 73 14.33 15.28 14.53
N THR A 74 15.27 14.94 13.65
CA THR A 74 15.82 13.60 13.47
C THR A 74 17.29 13.67 13.83
N ASP A 75 17.68 12.93 14.86
CA ASP A 75 19.06 12.76 15.29
C ASP A 75 19.67 11.59 14.50
N LYS A 76 20.93 11.72 14.09
CA LYS A 76 21.70 10.68 13.40
C LYS A 76 23.03 10.45 14.11
N SER A 77 23.34 9.20 14.40
CA SER A 77 24.64 8.76 14.95
C SER A 77 25.17 7.56 14.18
N LEU A 78 26.46 7.57 13.87
CA LEU A 78 27.14 6.40 13.30
C LEU A 78 27.60 5.47 14.43
N ILE A 79 27.28 4.19 14.32
CA ILE A 79 27.61 3.15 15.29
C ILE A 79 28.28 1.97 14.59
N LYS A 80 29.22 1.30 15.28
CA LYS A 80 29.78 0.01 14.85
C LYS A 80 29.58 -0.98 15.98
N VAL A 81 28.97 -2.12 15.67
CA VAL A 81 28.73 -3.22 16.62
C VAL A 81 29.11 -4.53 15.94
N ASP A 82 30.36 -4.95 16.15
CA ASP A 82 30.99 -6.07 15.44
C ASP A 82 30.21 -7.38 15.65
N GLU A 83 29.52 -7.55 16.79
CA GLU A 83 28.68 -8.69 17.12
C GLU A 83 27.36 -8.76 16.34
N ILE A 84 26.94 -7.64 15.74
CA ILE A 84 25.72 -7.56 14.90
C ILE A 84 26.11 -7.68 13.43
N GLN A 85 27.10 -6.89 13.01
CA GLN A 85 27.69 -6.95 11.68
C GLN A 85 29.02 -6.19 11.67
N ASP A 86 29.97 -6.63 10.84
CA ASP A 86 31.26 -5.96 10.65
C ASP A 86 31.18 -4.75 9.68
N GLU A 87 30.01 -4.12 9.59
CA GLU A 87 29.75 -2.96 8.73
C GLU A 87 29.22 -1.78 9.54
N GLU A 88 29.56 -0.55 9.12
CA GLU A 88 29.08 0.68 9.74
C GLU A 88 27.55 0.80 9.64
N LEU A 89 26.93 1.11 10.78
CA LEU A 89 25.50 1.31 10.93
C LEU A 89 25.23 2.79 11.20
N ALA A 90 24.14 3.30 10.65
CA ALA A 90 23.59 4.61 10.99
C ALA A 90 22.31 4.41 11.80
N LEU A 91 22.33 4.93 13.03
CA LEU A 91 21.18 5.00 13.93
C LEU A 91 20.50 6.35 13.73
N TYR A 92 19.25 6.32 13.30
CA TYR A 92 18.39 7.50 13.18
C TYR A 92 17.31 7.44 14.25
N GLU A 93 17.06 8.56 14.92
CA GLU A 93 16.02 8.68 15.94
C GLU A 93 15.18 9.94 15.73
N SER A 94 13.87 9.87 15.96
CA SER A 94 12.99 11.03 15.93
C SER A 94 12.15 11.11 17.21
N ARG A 95 12.05 12.34 17.73
CA ARG A 95 11.32 12.71 18.96
C ARG A 95 9.99 13.43 18.67
N GLU A 96 9.59 13.49 17.40
CA GLU A 96 8.65 14.50 16.89
C GLU A 96 7.17 14.09 16.95
N ARG A 97 6.77 13.21 17.88
CA ARG A 97 5.39 12.74 17.97
C ARG A 97 4.67 13.21 19.22
N SER A 98 3.34 13.28 19.10
CA SER A 98 2.40 13.89 20.05
C SER A 98 2.37 13.26 21.44
N ASP A 99 2.88 12.04 21.59
CA ASP A 99 2.98 11.35 22.87
C ASP A 99 4.18 11.82 23.70
N GLY A 100 5.22 12.40 23.09
CA GLY A 100 6.39 13.00 23.74
C GLY A 100 7.30 12.01 24.49
N GLU A 101 6.81 10.83 24.82
CA GLU A 101 7.49 9.82 25.65
C GLU A 101 8.21 8.74 24.82
N THR A 102 7.80 8.54 23.56
CA THR A 102 8.32 7.49 22.69
C THR A 102 9.30 8.05 21.66
N ILE A 103 10.46 7.40 21.53
CA ILE A 103 11.45 7.67 20.49
C ILE A 103 11.36 6.56 19.45
N PHE A 104 11.18 6.94 18.19
CA PHE A 104 11.16 6.02 17.06
C PHE A 104 12.52 6.05 16.40
N GLY A 105 13.02 4.89 15.99
CA GLY A 105 14.32 4.82 15.32
C GLY A 105 14.42 3.79 14.23
N ILE A 106 15.38 4.01 13.35
CA ILE A 106 15.74 3.13 12.23
C ILE A 106 17.25 2.92 12.28
N ILE A 107 17.66 1.65 12.24
CA ILE A 107 19.05 1.26 12.07
C ILE A 107 19.25 0.90 10.60
N LEU A 108 20.11 1.65 9.93
CA LEU A 108 20.41 1.51 8.51
C LEU A 108 21.86 1.05 8.33
N GLN A 109 22.07 0.05 7.49
CA GLN A 109 23.39 -0.31 6.98
C GLN A 109 23.93 0.83 6.12
N GLN A 110 25.06 1.42 6.52
CA GLN A 110 25.64 2.58 5.84
C GLN A 110 27.09 2.29 5.41
N PRO A 111 27.31 1.78 4.18
CA PRO A 111 28.64 1.65 3.62
C PRO A 111 29.31 3.02 3.43
N HIS A 112 30.61 3.11 3.72
CA HIS A 112 31.41 4.36 3.62
C HIS A 112 31.43 5.04 2.22
N THR A 113 30.88 4.39 1.19
CA THR A 113 30.89 4.85 -0.21
C THR A 113 29.58 5.48 -0.68
N ILE A 114 28.57 5.62 0.19
CA ILE A 114 27.23 6.10 -0.18
C ILE A 114 27.04 7.57 0.20
N GLN A 115 26.57 8.39 -0.75
CA GLN A 115 26.12 9.76 -0.50
C GLN A 115 24.84 9.72 0.36
N THR A 116 24.89 10.33 1.55
CA THR A 116 23.85 10.15 2.58
C THR A 116 22.68 11.12 2.49
N SER A 117 22.74 12.18 1.67
CA SER A 117 21.70 13.23 1.68
C SER A 117 20.29 12.70 1.37
N PHE A 118 20.18 11.74 0.45
CA PHE A 118 18.93 11.03 0.18
C PHE A 118 18.50 10.13 1.34
N ASP A 119 19.44 9.42 1.96
CA ASP A 119 19.17 8.55 3.11
C ASP A 119 18.58 9.36 4.26
N ASP A 120 19.19 10.50 4.59
CA ASP A 120 18.76 11.35 5.69
C ASP A 120 17.32 11.85 5.50
N VAL A 121 16.99 12.29 4.28
CA VAL A 121 15.62 12.74 3.95
C VAL A 121 14.64 11.57 3.98
N PHE A 122 14.96 10.46 3.32
CA PHE A 122 14.05 9.34 3.22
C PHE A 122 13.80 8.67 4.58
N VAL A 123 14.84 8.48 5.40
CA VAL A 123 14.71 7.91 6.74
C VAL A 123 13.91 8.83 7.66
N SER A 124 14.11 10.15 7.56
CA SER A 124 13.28 11.12 8.30
C SER A 124 11.80 10.99 7.92
N LEU A 125 11.48 10.84 6.63
CA LEU A 125 10.11 10.59 6.17
C LEU A 125 9.56 9.24 6.66
N LEU A 126 10.38 8.19 6.70
CA LEU A 126 9.98 6.90 7.29
C LEU A 126 9.65 7.06 8.77
N LEU A 127 10.53 7.67 9.57
CA LEU A 127 10.31 7.89 11.00
C LEU A 127 9.03 8.69 11.28
N LYS A 128 8.76 9.70 10.44
CA LYS A 128 7.52 10.49 10.53
C LYS A 128 6.27 9.67 10.30
N ASN A 129 6.31 8.63 9.45
CA ASN A 129 5.10 7.93 8.99
C ASN A 129 4.97 6.47 9.45
N ILE A 130 6.05 5.84 9.91
CA ILE A 130 6.08 4.43 10.31
C ILE A 130 5.11 4.14 11.46
N LYS A 131 4.50 2.95 11.40
CA LYS A 131 3.54 2.43 12.38
C LYS A 131 4.17 1.29 13.18
N LEU A 132 4.74 1.66 14.32
CA LEU A 132 5.31 0.75 15.32
C LEU A 132 4.42 0.72 16.56
N PHE A 133 4.51 -0.36 17.34
CA PHE A 133 3.94 -0.40 18.68
C PHE A 133 4.71 0.53 19.62
N THR A 134 3.99 1.23 20.49
CA THR A 134 4.55 2.17 21.48
C THR A 134 4.56 1.61 22.90
N SER A 135 4.22 0.33 23.05
CA SER A 135 4.23 -0.40 24.32
C SER A 135 5.10 -1.65 24.18
N PRO A 136 5.69 -2.17 25.26
CA PRO A 136 6.29 -3.51 25.23
C PRO A 136 5.19 -4.57 25.13
N PRO A 137 5.48 -5.74 24.55
CA PRO A 137 4.54 -6.84 24.61
C PRO A 137 4.33 -7.29 26.06
N PRO A 138 3.09 -7.57 26.50
CA PRO A 138 2.86 -8.07 27.84
C PRO A 138 3.46 -9.46 28.02
N ASN A 139 3.86 -9.77 29.26
CA ASN A 139 4.33 -11.10 29.63
C ASN A 139 3.19 -12.12 29.49
N PRO A 140 3.45 -13.31 28.92
CA PRO A 140 2.43 -14.33 28.79
C PRO A 140 1.98 -14.84 30.16
N VAL A 141 0.67 -14.82 30.40
CA VAL A 141 0.02 -15.41 31.58
C VAL A 141 -0.86 -16.57 31.07
N PRO A 142 -0.65 -17.84 31.48
CA PRO A 142 -1.20 -19.00 30.79
C PRO A 142 -2.72 -18.98 30.51
N ASP A 143 -3.54 -18.66 31.51
CA ASP A 143 -5.01 -18.65 31.35
C ASP A 143 -5.48 -17.54 30.43
N ILE A 144 -4.92 -16.33 30.59
CA ILE A 144 -5.20 -15.17 29.74
C ILE A 144 -4.71 -15.44 28.31
N ASP A 145 -3.55 -16.07 28.16
CA ASP A 145 -2.97 -16.42 26.88
C ASP A 145 -3.87 -17.39 26.11
N SER A 146 -4.51 -18.35 26.77
CA SER A 146 -5.50 -19.23 26.14
C SER A 146 -6.68 -18.43 25.57
N GLU A 147 -7.27 -17.51 26.34
CA GLU A 147 -8.39 -16.67 25.89
C GLU A 147 -8.00 -15.76 24.71
N LEU A 148 -6.79 -15.20 24.74
CA LEU A 148 -6.24 -14.38 23.66
C LEU A 148 -6.03 -15.20 22.38
N LYS A 149 -5.59 -16.46 22.51
CA LYS A 149 -5.46 -17.38 21.37
C LYS A 149 -6.81 -17.73 20.77
N ASP A 150 -7.82 -18.06 21.59
CA ASP A 150 -9.18 -18.35 21.15
C ASP A 150 -9.80 -17.16 20.40
N THR A 151 -9.62 -15.95 20.94
CA THR A 151 -10.03 -14.70 20.29
C THR A 151 -9.33 -14.52 18.95
N THR A 152 -8.02 -14.80 18.88
CA THR A 152 -7.24 -14.71 17.65
C THR A 152 -7.73 -15.70 16.62
N ASP A 153 -7.93 -16.96 16.98
CA ASP A 153 -8.44 -18.02 16.09
C ASP A 153 -9.81 -17.66 15.50
N ALA A 154 -10.72 -17.11 16.30
CA ALA A 154 -12.02 -16.65 15.82
C ALA A 154 -11.88 -15.55 14.74
N ILE A 155 -10.90 -14.64 14.88
CA ILE A 155 -10.62 -13.61 13.88
C ILE A 155 -9.99 -14.21 12.62
N VAL A 156 -9.07 -15.17 12.77
CA VAL A 156 -8.48 -15.90 11.64
C VAL A 156 -9.57 -16.65 10.85
N ASP A 157 -10.50 -17.29 11.54
CA ASP A 157 -11.63 -17.99 10.91
C ASP A 157 -12.60 -17.03 10.21
N LEU A 158 -12.84 -15.84 10.80
CA LEU A 158 -13.62 -14.79 10.14
C LEU A 158 -12.96 -14.33 8.84
N PHE A 159 -11.64 -14.15 8.84
CA PHE A 159 -10.89 -13.79 7.63
C PHE A 159 -11.00 -14.89 6.56
N ASP A 160 -10.76 -16.14 6.95
CA ASP A 160 -10.81 -17.30 6.07
C ASP A 160 -12.20 -17.41 5.40
N ALA A 161 -13.25 -17.36 6.21
CA ALA A 161 -14.63 -17.51 5.74
C ALA A 161 -15.08 -16.35 4.83
N ARG A 162 -14.75 -15.11 5.17
CA ARG A 162 -15.40 -13.92 4.57
C ARG A 162 -14.54 -13.19 3.55
N LEU A 163 -13.22 -13.16 3.72
CA LEU A 163 -12.33 -12.36 2.89
C LEU A 163 -11.35 -13.17 2.08
N ARG A 164 -10.79 -14.28 2.58
CA ARG A 164 -9.71 -14.98 1.87
C ARG A 164 -10.15 -15.36 0.45
N TYR A 165 -9.29 -15.08 -0.52
CA TYR A 165 -9.39 -15.58 -1.88
C TYR A 165 -8.54 -16.84 -2.01
N ILE A 166 -9.17 -17.93 -2.46
CA ILE A 166 -8.52 -19.24 -2.61
C ILE A 166 -7.93 -19.32 -4.01
N SER A 167 -6.60 -19.41 -4.10
CA SER A 167 -5.90 -19.59 -5.38
C SER A 167 -5.62 -21.08 -5.67
N ALA A 168 -5.19 -21.39 -6.90
CA ALA A 168 -4.84 -22.78 -7.27
C ALA A 168 -3.60 -23.31 -6.53
N GLU A 169 -2.72 -22.42 -6.06
CA GLU A 169 -1.49 -22.75 -5.36
C GLU A 169 -1.58 -22.34 -3.87
N ASP A 170 -2.81 -22.32 -3.31
CA ASP A 170 -3.07 -21.88 -1.94
C ASP A 170 -2.37 -22.76 -0.89
N LYS A 171 -1.65 -22.12 0.03
CA LYS A 171 -0.86 -22.67 1.14
C LYS A 171 -1.37 -22.17 2.49
N TRP A 172 -2.64 -21.74 2.55
CA TRP A 172 -3.25 -21.25 3.78
C TRP A 172 -3.13 -22.28 4.92
N SER A 173 -3.53 -23.52 4.66
CA SER A 173 -3.52 -24.57 5.68
C SER A 173 -2.13 -25.04 6.10
N SER A 174 -1.10 -24.85 5.27
CA SER A 174 0.25 -25.36 5.57
C SER A 174 1.16 -24.33 6.25
N HIS A 175 1.00 -23.05 5.94
CA HIS A 175 1.84 -21.97 6.49
C HIS A 175 1.05 -20.69 6.75
N GLY A 176 0.12 -20.36 5.84
CA GLY A 176 -0.57 -19.08 5.83
C GLY A 176 -1.37 -18.75 7.09
N ARG A 177 -2.10 -19.75 7.62
CA ARG A 177 -2.93 -19.60 8.81
C ARG A 177 -2.09 -19.22 10.02
N GLU A 178 -0.97 -19.92 10.23
CA GLU A 178 -0.06 -19.66 11.35
C GLU A 178 0.59 -18.28 11.24
N TYR A 179 1.06 -17.90 10.03
CA TYR A 179 1.60 -16.56 9.81
C TYR A 179 0.54 -15.49 10.09
N PHE A 180 -0.67 -15.65 9.57
CA PHE A 180 -1.77 -14.70 9.80
C PHE A 180 -2.13 -14.61 11.29
N PHE A 181 -2.22 -15.75 11.97
CA PHE A 181 -2.44 -15.85 13.41
C PHE A 181 -1.40 -15.03 14.17
N GLY A 182 -0.11 -15.24 13.92
CA GLY A 182 0.96 -14.51 14.60
C GLY A 182 0.82 -12.99 14.46
N ARG A 183 0.44 -12.51 13.26
CA ARG A 183 0.22 -11.08 13.01
C ARG A 183 -0.97 -10.51 13.76
N VAL A 184 -2.08 -11.24 13.82
CA VAL A 184 -3.28 -10.81 14.56
C VAL A 184 -3.03 -10.88 16.07
N TYR A 185 -2.41 -11.97 16.53
CA TYR A 185 -2.11 -12.22 17.93
C TYR A 185 -1.24 -11.11 18.54
N GLU A 186 -0.30 -10.53 17.77
CA GLU A 186 0.49 -9.38 18.22
C GLU A 186 -0.38 -8.18 18.63
N PHE A 187 -1.46 -7.88 17.91
CA PHE A 187 -2.39 -6.81 18.30
C PHE A 187 -3.28 -7.25 19.47
N VAL A 188 -3.82 -8.46 19.40
CA VAL A 188 -4.75 -9.01 20.42
C VAL A 188 -4.09 -9.06 21.79
N ARG A 189 -2.86 -9.59 21.89
CA ARG A 189 -2.14 -9.68 23.16
C ARG A 189 -1.82 -8.30 23.75
N ARG A 190 -1.68 -7.27 22.92
CA ARG A 190 -1.46 -5.88 23.33
C ARG A 190 -2.74 -5.11 23.63
N ARG A 191 -3.91 -5.72 23.41
CA ARG A 191 -5.23 -5.06 23.43
C ARG A 191 -5.29 -3.84 22.50
N GLU A 192 -4.55 -3.89 21.40
CA GLU A 192 -4.50 -2.85 20.38
C GLU A 192 -5.48 -3.17 19.26
N ARG A 193 -5.98 -2.13 18.57
CA ARG A 193 -6.79 -2.32 17.38
C ARG A 193 -5.99 -3.03 16.29
N ILE A 194 -6.55 -4.06 15.68
CA ILE A 194 -5.89 -4.78 14.57
C ILE A 194 -5.86 -3.88 13.33
N GLU A 195 -4.68 -3.70 12.75
CA GLU A 195 -4.52 -2.85 11.58
C GLU A 195 -4.22 -3.69 10.33
N PHE A 196 -5.05 -3.53 9.30
CA PHE A 196 -4.89 -4.15 7.98
C PHE A 196 -4.42 -3.11 6.97
N CYS A 197 -3.62 -3.52 5.98
CA CYS A 197 -3.28 -2.67 4.83
C CYS A 197 -3.54 -3.40 3.50
N LEU A 198 -4.20 -2.71 2.58
CA LEU A 198 -4.67 -3.24 1.31
C LEU A 198 -4.27 -2.29 0.17
N PRO A 199 -3.21 -2.60 -0.60
CA PRO A 199 -2.93 -1.96 -1.88
C PRO A 199 -4.07 -2.22 -2.87
N ALA A 200 -4.89 -1.21 -3.17
CA ALA A 200 -6.09 -1.36 -4.00
C ALA A 200 -6.72 -0.01 -4.38
N PHE A 201 -7.72 -0.07 -5.27
CA PHE A 201 -8.52 1.08 -5.71
C PHE A 201 -7.66 2.22 -6.31
N PRO A 202 -6.88 1.96 -7.38
CA PRO A 202 -6.04 2.98 -8.01
C PRO A 202 -6.88 4.05 -8.72
N CYS A 203 -7.63 3.62 -9.72
CA CYS A 203 -8.56 4.38 -10.56
C CYS A 203 -9.32 3.38 -11.43
N LYS A 204 -10.43 3.79 -12.09
CA LYS A 204 -11.04 2.97 -13.16
C LYS A 204 -10.05 2.74 -14.31
N SER A 205 -10.16 1.59 -14.96
CA SER A 205 -9.46 1.30 -16.21
C SER A 205 -9.72 2.39 -17.26
N SER A 206 -8.70 2.73 -18.04
CA SER A 206 -8.85 3.67 -19.16
C SER A 206 -9.60 3.08 -20.37
N SER A 207 -9.96 1.79 -20.32
CA SER A 207 -10.67 1.09 -21.38
C SER A 207 -12.19 1.05 -21.13
N ILE A 208 -12.94 1.71 -22.01
CA ILE A 208 -14.42 1.66 -22.05
C ILE A 208 -14.97 0.27 -22.37
N GLU A 209 -14.13 -0.66 -22.84
CA GLU A 209 -14.51 -2.06 -23.03
C GLU A 209 -14.53 -2.84 -21.70
N LYS A 210 -13.89 -2.32 -20.66
CA LYS A 210 -13.79 -2.94 -19.32
C LYS A 210 -14.78 -2.33 -18.33
N VAL A 211 -14.82 -1.00 -18.27
CA VAL A 211 -15.61 -0.24 -17.28
C VAL A 211 -16.73 0.56 -17.94
N ALA A 212 -17.76 0.90 -17.16
CA ALA A 212 -18.90 1.70 -17.63
C ALA A 212 -18.64 3.22 -17.60
N GLY A 213 -17.68 3.66 -16.80
CA GLY A 213 -17.30 5.07 -16.64
C GLY A 213 -15.96 5.20 -15.94
N THR A 214 -15.53 6.44 -15.70
CA THR A 214 -14.23 6.74 -15.08
C THR A 214 -14.30 6.92 -13.56
N MET A 215 -15.50 7.17 -13.00
CA MET A 215 -15.71 7.42 -11.57
C MET A 215 -16.03 6.12 -10.83
N PRO A 216 -15.83 6.06 -9.49
CA PRO A 216 -16.37 4.98 -8.67
C PRO A 216 -17.88 4.82 -8.89
N ASP A 217 -18.33 3.57 -8.96
CA ASP A 217 -19.72 3.21 -9.17
C ASP A 217 -20.20 2.20 -8.11
N ARG A 218 -21.34 1.55 -8.34
CA ARG A 218 -21.94 0.57 -7.42
C ARG A 218 -20.99 -0.60 -7.14
N GLY A 219 -20.06 -0.92 -8.05
CA GLY A 219 -19.03 -1.93 -7.83
C GLY A 219 -18.09 -1.54 -6.69
N GLU A 220 -17.54 -0.33 -6.72
CA GLU A 220 -16.71 0.18 -5.61
C GLU A 220 -17.51 0.28 -4.31
N GLN A 221 -18.77 0.71 -4.38
CA GLN A 221 -19.64 0.78 -3.20
C GLN A 221 -19.79 -0.58 -2.51
N LEU A 222 -20.17 -1.63 -3.26
CA LEU A 222 -20.34 -2.97 -2.73
C LEU A 222 -19.04 -3.54 -2.16
N ALA A 223 -17.91 -3.25 -2.81
CA ALA A 223 -16.60 -3.65 -2.31
C ALA A 223 -16.28 -3.00 -0.96
N LEU A 224 -16.50 -1.69 -0.84
CA LEU A 224 -16.31 -0.97 0.43
C LEU A 224 -17.27 -1.46 1.52
N GLU A 225 -18.54 -1.68 1.19
CA GLU A 225 -19.53 -2.24 2.13
C GLU A 225 -19.12 -3.62 2.66
N HIS A 226 -18.54 -4.47 1.80
CA HIS A 226 -18.02 -5.78 2.19
C HIS A 226 -16.83 -5.63 3.16
N LEU A 227 -15.88 -4.75 2.87
CA LEU A 227 -14.74 -4.47 3.76
C LEU A 227 -15.18 -3.91 5.12
N HIS A 228 -16.15 -2.99 5.14
CA HIS A 228 -16.75 -2.49 6.38
C HIS A 228 -17.40 -3.61 7.19
N SER A 229 -18.14 -4.51 6.52
CA SER A 229 -18.83 -5.62 7.18
C SER A 229 -17.87 -6.61 7.83
N PHE A 230 -16.68 -6.81 7.24
CA PHE A 230 -15.64 -7.63 7.82
C PHE A 230 -15.07 -6.99 9.09
N VAL A 231 -14.65 -5.71 9.02
CA VAL A 231 -14.09 -4.98 10.16
C VAL A 231 -15.10 -4.89 11.32
N GLU A 232 -16.38 -4.71 11.00
CA GLU A 232 -17.47 -4.73 11.98
C GLU A 232 -17.62 -6.10 12.65
N ALA A 233 -17.50 -7.20 11.90
CA ALA A 233 -17.54 -8.55 12.47
C ALA A 233 -16.35 -8.84 13.39
N VAL A 234 -15.16 -8.33 13.05
CA VAL A 234 -13.99 -8.41 13.93
C VAL A 234 -14.26 -7.68 15.25
N LYS A 235 -14.85 -6.48 15.21
CA LYS A 235 -15.23 -5.76 16.44
C LYS A 235 -16.24 -6.52 17.32
N GLY A 236 -17.13 -7.29 16.71
CA GLY A 236 -18.05 -8.16 17.46
C GLY A 236 -17.37 -9.32 18.20
N THR A 237 -16.14 -9.66 17.79
CA THR A 237 -15.33 -10.75 18.40
C THR A 237 -14.26 -10.20 19.34
N TYR A 238 -13.72 -9.01 19.05
CA TYR A 238 -12.60 -8.39 19.76
C TYR A 238 -12.87 -6.90 19.93
N GLU A 239 -13.02 -6.44 21.18
CA GLU A 239 -13.55 -5.11 21.51
C GLU A 239 -12.78 -3.94 20.87
N PRO A 240 -11.41 -3.90 20.90
CA PRO A 240 -10.64 -2.86 20.20
C PRO A 240 -10.89 -2.84 18.69
N GLY A 241 -11.36 -3.96 18.15
CA GLY A 241 -11.77 -4.12 16.77
C GLY A 241 -10.61 -4.08 15.79
N ALA A 242 -10.91 -3.59 14.59
CA ALA A 242 -9.95 -3.48 13.52
C ALA A 242 -10.09 -2.17 12.74
N LYS A 243 -9.05 -1.84 11.98
CA LYS A 243 -9.05 -0.81 10.95
C LYS A 243 -8.40 -1.34 9.68
N LEU A 244 -8.99 -1.02 8.54
CA LEU A 244 -8.48 -1.39 7.23
C LEU A 244 -8.06 -0.14 6.46
N TRP A 245 -6.77 -0.04 6.16
CA TRP A 245 -6.21 1.00 5.31
C TRP A 245 -6.19 0.54 3.86
N ILE A 246 -6.95 1.23 3.00
CA ILE A 246 -6.78 1.16 1.55
C ILE A 246 -5.61 2.07 1.19
N VAL A 247 -4.52 1.45 0.74
CA VAL A 247 -3.30 2.17 0.33
C VAL A 247 -3.30 2.24 -1.19
N SER A 248 -3.86 3.31 -1.74
CA SER A 248 -4.07 3.44 -3.18
C SER A 248 -2.75 3.50 -3.95
N ASP A 249 -2.64 2.62 -4.94
CA ASP A 249 -1.54 2.51 -5.89
C ASP A 249 -1.78 3.32 -7.17
N GLY A 250 -2.81 4.19 -7.20
CA GLY A 250 -3.14 5.01 -8.37
C GLY A 250 -1.96 5.86 -8.85
N HIS A 251 -1.40 6.68 -7.96
CA HIS A 251 -0.24 7.53 -8.27
C HIS A 251 1.05 6.75 -8.58
N VAL A 252 1.14 5.49 -8.16
CA VAL A 252 2.29 4.62 -8.46
C VAL A 252 2.34 4.30 -9.96
N PHE A 253 1.17 4.12 -10.58
CA PHE A 253 1.03 3.56 -11.93
C PHE A 253 0.33 4.44 -12.94
N SER A 254 -0.22 5.59 -12.55
CA SER A 254 -1.04 6.47 -13.40
C SER A 254 -0.40 6.77 -14.76
N ASP A 255 0.88 7.13 -14.76
CA ASP A 255 1.71 7.35 -15.96
C ASP A 255 1.90 6.08 -16.82
N CYS A 256 1.99 4.91 -16.19
CA CYS A 256 2.11 3.60 -16.85
C CYS A 256 0.79 3.17 -17.53
N ILE A 257 -0.36 3.49 -16.94
CA ILE A 257 -1.68 3.05 -17.42
C ILE A 257 -2.42 4.09 -18.27
N GLY A 258 -1.79 5.24 -18.51
CA GLY A 258 -2.35 6.29 -19.36
C GLY A 258 -3.51 7.05 -18.71
N VAL A 259 -3.48 7.22 -17.39
CA VAL A 259 -4.50 7.95 -16.61
C VAL A 259 -3.83 9.13 -15.94
N ASP A 260 -4.32 10.35 -16.20
CA ASP A 260 -3.74 11.56 -15.62
C ASP A 260 -3.88 11.58 -14.09
N ASP A 261 -2.89 12.17 -13.39
CA ASP A 261 -2.91 12.23 -11.91
C ASP A 261 -4.14 12.96 -11.35
N GLU A 262 -4.60 14.02 -12.01
CA GLU A 262 -5.86 14.70 -11.63
C GLU A 262 -7.07 13.74 -11.64
N MET A 263 -7.05 12.75 -12.54
CA MET A 263 -8.10 11.73 -12.57
C MET A 263 -7.94 10.72 -11.42
N VAL A 264 -6.71 10.39 -11.02
CA VAL A 264 -6.50 9.57 -9.82
C VAL A 264 -7.04 10.30 -8.58
N ASP A 265 -6.72 11.59 -8.43
CA ASP A 265 -7.17 12.42 -7.32
C ASP A 265 -8.69 12.51 -7.24
N ARG A 266 -9.36 12.81 -8.35
CA ARG A 266 -10.83 12.90 -8.40
C ARG A 266 -11.50 11.55 -8.11
N TYR A 267 -10.94 10.44 -8.60
CA TYR A 267 -11.44 9.11 -8.29
C TYR A 267 -11.31 8.81 -6.78
N ASN A 268 -10.15 9.09 -6.20
CA ASN A 268 -9.88 8.90 -4.77
C ASN A 268 -10.79 9.78 -3.90
N GLY A 269 -11.00 11.06 -4.25
CA GLY A 269 -11.90 11.96 -3.54
C GLY A 269 -13.35 11.47 -3.49
N GLN A 270 -13.84 10.87 -4.59
CA GLN A 270 -15.17 10.25 -4.61
C GLN A 270 -15.24 8.96 -3.78
N LEU A 271 -14.18 8.14 -3.78
CA LEU A 271 -14.10 6.96 -2.92
C LEU A 271 -14.14 7.32 -1.44
N ILE A 272 -13.40 8.35 -1.03
CA ILE A 272 -13.39 8.83 0.36
C ILE A 272 -14.80 9.30 0.76
N SER A 273 -15.46 10.06 -0.11
CA SER A 273 -16.84 10.54 0.12
C SER A 273 -17.85 9.37 0.22
N MET A 274 -17.71 8.38 -0.67
CA MET A 274 -18.52 7.15 -0.67
C MET A 274 -18.30 6.35 0.63
N ASN A 275 -17.04 6.19 1.04
CA ASN A 275 -16.68 5.51 2.28
C ASN A 275 -17.24 6.21 3.52
N ALA A 276 -17.17 7.54 3.58
CA ALA A 276 -17.74 8.32 4.67
C ALA A 276 -19.26 8.08 4.77
N THR A 277 -19.95 8.06 3.63
CA THR A 277 -21.39 7.77 3.56
C THR A 277 -21.71 6.36 4.07
N ILE A 278 -20.92 5.35 3.65
CA ILE A 278 -21.08 3.96 4.14
C ILE A 278 -20.84 3.89 5.65
N GLY A 279 -19.77 4.51 6.15
CA GLY A 279 -19.43 4.51 7.56
C GLY A 279 -20.51 5.15 8.43
N GLN A 280 -21.12 6.25 7.98
CA GLN A 280 -22.25 6.89 8.66
C GLN A 280 -23.47 5.96 8.73
N ARG A 281 -23.84 5.31 7.62
CA ARG A 281 -24.98 4.37 7.57
C ARG A 281 -24.77 3.14 8.47
N ARG A 282 -23.52 2.74 8.71
CA ARG A 282 -23.14 1.58 9.54
C ARG A 282 -22.68 1.98 10.94
N SER A 283 -22.93 3.22 11.39
CA SER A 283 -22.56 3.72 12.73
C SER A 283 -21.09 3.51 13.10
N GLY A 284 -20.16 3.72 12.15
CA GLY A 284 -18.72 3.66 12.42
C GLY A 284 -17.89 4.24 11.28
N THR A 285 -17.30 5.40 11.53
CA THR A 285 -16.62 6.23 10.53
C THR A 285 -15.11 5.94 10.39
N ASP A 286 -14.50 5.26 11.36
CA ASP A 286 -13.04 5.00 11.40
C ASP A 286 -12.65 3.54 11.08
N ARG A 287 -13.54 2.77 10.42
CA ARG A 287 -13.28 1.35 10.08
C ARG A 287 -12.40 1.17 8.86
N VAL A 288 -12.63 1.98 7.82
CA VAL A 288 -11.88 1.92 6.55
C VAL A 288 -11.32 3.31 6.26
N GLY A 289 -10.00 3.40 6.09
CA GLY A 289 -9.27 4.63 5.79
C GLY A 289 -8.53 4.56 4.46
N PHE A 290 -8.10 5.71 3.94
CA PHE A 290 -7.39 5.82 2.66
C PHE A 290 -6.04 6.49 2.83
N LYS A 291 -5.05 6.02 2.06
CA LYS A 291 -3.73 6.65 1.89
C LYS A 291 -3.31 6.51 0.44
N SER A 292 -2.93 7.60 -0.21
CA SER A 292 -2.28 7.59 -1.52
C SER A 292 -0.75 7.56 -1.37
N LEU A 293 -0.03 7.35 -2.48
CA LEU A 293 1.43 7.49 -2.50
C LEU A 293 1.89 8.87 -1.99
N VAL A 294 1.17 9.92 -2.37
CA VAL A 294 1.44 11.29 -1.92
C VAL A 294 1.24 11.42 -0.41
N ASP A 295 0.18 10.83 0.15
CA ASP A 295 -0.08 10.84 1.59
C ASP A 295 0.97 10.04 2.40
N LEU A 296 1.49 8.96 1.83
CA LEU A 296 2.53 8.13 2.48
C LEU A 296 3.83 8.89 2.66
N PHE A 297 4.21 9.70 1.68
CA PHE A 297 5.41 10.52 1.76
C PHE A 297 5.17 11.87 2.44
N ASN A 298 4.01 12.51 2.22
CA ASN A 298 3.64 13.82 2.74
C ASN A 298 4.78 14.85 2.60
N LEU A 299 5.19 15.10 1.35
CA LEU A 299 6.42 15.82 1.01
C LEU A 299 6.34 17.34 1.17
N GLU A 300 5.19 17.92 1.50
CA GLU A 300 4.95 19.38 1.51
C GLU A 300 6.01 20.17 2.28
N HIS A 301 6.45 19.63 3.43
CA HIS A 301 7.44 20.27 4.29
C HIS A 301 8.90 19.87 3.99
N SER A 302 9.12 18.96 3.05
CA SER A 302 10.45 18.42 2.71
C SER A 302 10.89 18.77 1.29
N MET A 303 10.05 19.43 0.49
CA MET A 303 10.34 19.75 -0.92
C MET A 303 11.68 20.47 -1.10
N ALA A 304 11.95 21.52 -0.32
CA ALA A 304 13.20 22.29 -0.42
C ALA A 304 14.46 21.44 -0.11
N ARG A 305 14.33 20.44 0.78
CA ARG A 305 15.45 19.52 1.08
C ARG A 305 15.67 18.50 -0.03
N ILE A 306 14.63 18.17 -0.78
CA ILE A 306 14.66 17.17 -1.85
C ILE A 306 15.11 17.81 -3.18
N GLU A 307 14.84 19.09 -3.40
CA GLU A 307 15.13 19.79 -4.66
C GLU A 307 16.59 19.67 -5.12
N HIS A 308 17.53 19.60 -4.19
CA HIS A 308 18.96 19.47 -4.48
C HIS A 308 19.46 18.02 -4.55
N ILE A 309 18.60 17.03 -4.30
CA ILE A 309 18.98 15.62 -4.30
C ILE A 309 18.78 15.06 -5.72
N PRO A 310 19.83 14.49 -6.34
CA PRO A 310 19.70 13.91 -7.67
C PRO A 310 18.83 12.64 -7.59
N LEU A 311 17.59 12.75 -8.06
CA LEU A 311 16.66 11.63 -8.16
C LEU A 311 16.66 11.02 -9.56
N PRO A 312 16.38 9.72 -9.70
CA PRO A 312 16.35 9.06 -10.99
C PRO A 312 15.20 9.61 -11.85
N ALA A 313 15.51 9.93 -13.11
CA ALA A 313 14.47 10.20 -14.10
C ALA A 313 13.66 8.91 -14.35
N LEU A 314 12.34 9.00 -14.24
CA LEU A 314 11.47 7.86 -14.49
C LEU A 314 11.19 7.73 -16.00
N HIS A 315 11.17 6.49 -16.48
CA HIS A 315 10.83 6.23 -17.87
C HIS A 315 9.34 6.47 -18.13
N SER A 316 9.02 7.58 -18.80
CA SER A 316 7.67 7.86 -19.29
C SER A 316 7.45 7.17 -20.65
N TYR A 317 6.66 6.09 -20.65
CA TYR A 317 6.29 5.37 -21.88
C TYR A 317 5.02 5.91 -22.54
N ILE A 318 4.19 6.63 -21.78
CA ILE A 318 2.93 7.22 -22.22
C ILE A 318 2.93 8.68 -21.77
N SER A 319 2.50 9.58 -22.66
CA SER A 319 2.49 11.04 -22.44
C SER A 319 1.38 11.52 -21.49
N THR A 320 1.13 10.74 -20.44
CA THR A 320 0.18 11.00 -19.36
C THR A 320 0.56 12.28 -18.61
N GLN A 321 -0.43 13.07 -18.20
CA GLN A 321 -0.16 14.29 -17.43
C GLN A 321 0.07 13.93 -15.96
N CYS A 322 1.23 14.31 -15.44
CA CYS A 322 1.63 14.03 -14.06
C CYS A 322 1.77 15.32 -13.26
N THR A 323 1.35 15.31 -12.00
CA THR A 323 1.58 16.45 -11.10
C THR A 323 3.01 16.39 -10.54
N PRO A 324 3.64 17.54 -10.22
CA PRO A 324 5.00 17.54 -9.66
C PRO A 324 5.12 16.74 -8.36
N VAL A 325 4.11 16.81 -7.49
CA VAL A 325 4.10 16.11 -6.20
C VAL A 325 3.99 14.60 -6.39
N ALA A 326 3.12 14.12 -7.29
CA ALA A 326 2.99 12.70 -7.58
C ALA A 326 4.25 12.15 -8.25
N GLU A 327 4.81 12.87 -9.23
CA GLU A 327 6.07 12.47 -9.89
C GLU A 327 7.23 12.39 -8.90
N LEU A 328 7.38 13.41 -8.03
CA LEU A 328 8.39 13.38 -6.97
C LEU A 328 8.19 12.18 -6.04
N SER A 329 6.95 11.87 -5.68
CA SER A 329 6.61 10.71 -4.85
C SER A 329 6.99 9.39 -5.53
N ARG A 330 6.81 9.27 -6.85
CA ARG A 330 7.28 8.08 -7.62
C ARG A 330 8.80 7.99 -7.63
N GLN A 331 9.50 9.11 -7.79
CA GLN A 331 10.96 9.15 -7.79
C GLN A 331 11.52 8.73 -6.43
N MET A 332 10.95 9.25 -5.33
CA MET A 332 11.27 8.84 -3.96
C MET A 332 11.03 7.34 -3.75
N LEU A 333 9.89 6.83 -4.23
CA LEU A 333 9.55 5.39 -4.17
C LEU A 333 10.60 4.53 -4.89
N VAL A 334 10.93 4.87 -6.14
CA VAL A 334 11.88 4.08 -6.93
C VAL A 334 13.27 4.15 -6.30
N GLN A 335 13.75 5.34 -5.95
CA GLN A 335 15.08 5.49 -5.37
C GLN A 335 15.22 4.78 -4.01
N GLY A 336 14.23 4.92 -3.13
CA GLY A 336 14.28 4.36 -1.78
C GLY A 336 13.94 2.88 -1.68
N CYS A 337 13.13 2.34 -2.59
CA CYS A 337 12.53 1.02 -2.43
C CYS A 337 12.70 0.07 -3.62
N ARG A 338 13.36 0.47 -4.73
CA ARG A 338 13.59 -0.43 -5.88
C ARG A 338 14.29 -1.73 -5.48
N THR A 339 13.94 -2.81 -6.15
CA THR A 339 14.73 -4.04 -6.19
C THR A 339 16.03 -3.80 -6.96
N ARG A 340 17.07 -4.58 -6.67
CA ARG A 340 18.36 -4.53 -7.36
C ARG A 340 18.18 -4.65 -8.89
N GLU A 341 18.95 -3.85 -9.63
CA GLU A 341 18.84 -3.81 -11.08
C GLU A 341 19.13 -5.19 -11.71
N GLY A 342 18.44 -5.50 -12.81
CA GLY A 342 18.64 -6.75 -13.56
C GLY A 342 18.03 -8.01 -12.93
N VAL A 343 17.62 -7.98 -11.65
CA VAL A 343 17.03 -9.16 -10.98
C VAL A 343 15.75 -9.63 -11.67
N LEU A 344 14.81 -8.70 -11.94
CA LEU A 344 13.57 -9.05 -12.64
C LEU A 344 13.84 -9.61 -14.04
N ARG A 345 14.75 -8.97 -14.78
CA ARG A 345 15.16 -9.42 -16.12
C ARG A 345 15.75 -10.82 -16.08
N SER A 346 16.68 -11.08 -15.16
CA SER A 346 17.29 -12.39 -14.96
C SER A 346 16.25 -13.45 -14.58
N ARG A 347 15.28 -13.14 -13.70
CA ARG A 347 14.19 -14.06 -13.36
C ARG A 347 13.30 -14.40 -14.56
N ILE A 348 13.00 -13.41 -15.40
CA ILE A 348 12.21 -13.62 -16.63
C ILE A 348 13.01 -14.46 -17.65
N GLU A 349 14.28 -14.12 -17.87
CA GLU A 349 15.15 -14.78 -18.87
C GLU A 349 15.55 -16.21 -18.46
N SER A 350 15.72 -16.47 -17.16
CA SER A 350 15.97 -17.82 -16.61
C SER A 350 14.74 -18.75 -16.67
N GLY A 351 13.60 -18.25 -17.14
CA GLY A 351 12.39 -19.05 -17.27
C GLY A 351 11.75 -19.38 -15.92
N ASN A 352 12.02 -18.60 -14.87
CA ASN A 352 11.31 -18.75 -13.60
C ASN A 352 9.80 -18.66 -13.86
N HIS A 353 9.10 -19.78 -13.65
CA HIS A 353 7.76 -19.95 -14.20
C HIS A 353 6.77 -18.90 -13.69
N SER A 354 6.88 -18.48 -12.43
CA SER A 354 5.99 -17.47 -11.84
C SER A 354 6.30 -16.06 -12.37
N ALA A 355 7.57 -15.67 -12.45
CA ALA A 355 7.97 -14.34 -12.93
C ALA A 355 7.62 -14.13 -14.43
N LEU A 356 7.88 -15.12 -15.27
CA LEU A 356 7.55 -15.06 -16.70
C LEU A 356 6.02 -15.00 -16.90
N LYS A 357 5.26 -15.83 -16.17
CA LYS A 357 3.79 -15.86 -16.26
C LYS A 357 3.18 -14.54 -15.80
N LEU A 358 3.71 -13.93 -14.73
CA LEU A 358 3.32 -12.60 -14.27
C LEU A 358 3.56 -11.53 -15.34
N TYR A 359 4.76 -11.51 -15.94
CA TYR A 359 5.10 -10.58 -17.01
C TYR A 359 4.18 -10.70 -18.23
N CYS A 360 3.92 -11.93 -18.67
CA CYS A 360 2.99 -12.18 -19.78
C CYS A 360 1.55 -11.72 -19.44
N GLY A 361 1.10 -11.95 -18.21
CA GLY A 361 -0.17 -11.44 -17.69
C GLY A 361 -0.26 -9.92 -17.80
N PHE A 362 0.70 -9.19 -17.20
CA PHE A 362 0.76 -7.72 -17.26
C PHE A 362 0.76 -7.21 -18.70
N SER A 363 1.55 -7.82 -19.60
CA SER A 363 1.61 -7.39 -20.99
C SER A 363 0.26 -7.53 -21.72
N ARG A 364 -0.47 -8.62 -21.47
CA ARG A 364 -1.82 -8.84 -22.03
C ARG A 364 -2.83 -7.85 -21.46
N PHE A 365 -2.80 -7.65 -20.13
CA PHE A 365 -3.64 -6.69 -19.44
C PHE A 365 -3.44 -5.27 -20.00
N MET A 366 -2.19 -4.84 -20.17
CA MET A 366 -1.88 -3.52 -20.73
C MET A 366 -2.31 -3.38 -22.18
N LEU A 367 -2.30 -4.44 -22.97
CA LEU A 367 -2.81 -4.40 -24.33
C LEU A 367 -4.33 -4.10 -24.35
N GLU A 368 -5.10 -4.66 -23.41
CA GLU A 368 -6.53 -4.38 -23.31
C GLU A 368 -6.83 -2.96 -22.84
N ASP A 369 -6.07 -2.46 -21.85
CA ASP A 369 -6.26 -1.12 -21.29
C ASP A 369 -5.87 -0.02 -22.28
N LEU A 370 -4.72 -0.18 -22.94
CA LEU A 370 -4.16 0.85 -23.82
C LEU A 370 -4.73 0.84 -25.23
N LYS A 371 -5.53 -0.16 -25.62
CA LYS A 371 -6.09 -0.26 -26.98
C LYS A 371 -6.92 0.97 -27.37
N LEU A 372 -7.77 1.44 -26.46
CA LEU A 372 -8.68 2.57 -26.70
C LEU A 372 -8.30 3.83 -25.93
N ASN A 373 -7.19 3.79 -25.18
CA ASN A 373 -6.72 4.90 -24.38
C ASN A 373 -6.38 6.12 -25.27
N ARG A 374 -6.71 7.32 -24.80
CA ARG A 374 -6.58 8.56 -25.56
C ARG A 374 -5.16 8.82 -26.08
N TYR A 375 -4.14 8.38 -25.33
CA TYR A 375 -2.74 8.57 -25.65
C TYR A 375 -2.19 7.53 -26.63
N THR A 376 -2.79 6.34 -26.71
CA THR A 376 -2.22 5.20 -27.43
C THR A 376 -3.13 4.65 -28.53
N LYS A 377 -4.38 5.11 -28.65
CA LYS A 377 -5.35 4.67 -29.67
C LYS A 377 -4.88 4.83 -31.12
N HIS A 378 -3.92 5.74 -31.36
CA HIS A 378 -3.34 5.99 -32.68
C HIS A 378 -2.25 4.97 -33.07
N LEU A 379 -1.79 4.14 -32.13
CA LEU A 379 -0.74 3.15 -32.36
C LEU A 379 -1.28 1.92 -33.09
N SER A 380 -0.47 1.34 -33.99
CA SER A 380 -0.78 0.04 -34.57
C SER A 380 -0.72 -1.06 -33.51
N ARG A 381 -1.41 -2.18 -33.76
CA ARG A 381 -1.43 -3.34 -32.84
C ARG A 381 -0.02 -3.84 -32.48
N SER A 382 0.91 -3.83 -33.44
CA SER A 382 2.30 -4.25 -33.21
C SER A 382 3.08 -3.27 -32.34
N LYS A 383 2.91 -1.95 -32.56
CA LYS A 383 3.49 -0.90 -31.71
C LYS A 383 2.92 -0.96 -30.29
N LEU A 384 1.60 -1.13 -30.17
CA LEU A 384 0.91 -1.25 -28.89
C LEU A 384 1.38 -2.48 -28.08
N LYS A 385 1.58 -3.63 -28.74
CA LYS A 385 2.14 -4.82 -28.08
C LYS A 385 3.54 -4.55 -27.52
N LYS A 386 4.42 -3.91 -28.31
CA LYS A 386 5.77 -3.52 -27.86
C LYS A 386 5.72 -2.53 -26.69
N LEU A 387 4.81 -1.56 -26.73
CA LEU A 387 4.60 -0.60 -25.65
C LEU A 387 4.11 -1.30 -24.37
N GLY A 388 3.06 -2.13 -24.47
CA GLY A 388 2.51 -2.88 -23.35
C GLY A 388 3.54 -3.79 -22.67
N SER A 389 4.45 -4.40 -23.44
CA SER A 389 5.60 -5.15 -22.90
C SER A 389 6.59 -4.31 -22.10
N LYS A 390 6.85 -3.07 -22.50
CA LYS A 390 7.74 -2.15 -21.76
C LYS A 390 7.07 -1.65 -20.48
N VAL A 391 5.83 -1.20 -20.60
CA VAL A 391 5.01 -0.75 -19.48
C VAL A 391 4.82 -1.86 -18.44
N ALA A 392 4.55 -3.09 -18.87
CA ALA A 392 4.43 -4.25 -17.97
C ALA A 392 5.68 -4.47 -17.11
N PHE A 393 6.87 -4.27 -17.69
CA PHE A 393 8.12 -4.42 -16.95
C PHE A 393 8.26 -3.34 -15.86
N GLU A 394 7.98 -2.07 -16.18
CA GLU A 394 7.98 -0.99 -15.19
C GLU A 394 6.95 -1.21 -14.09
N MET A 395 5.73 -1.61 -14.44
CA MET A 395 4.68 -1.84 -13.46
C MET A 395 5.08 -2.91 -12.45
N ILE A 396 5.74 -3.99 -12.89
CA ILE A 396 6.23 -5.03 -11.97
C ILE A 396 7.29 -4.44 -11.02
N GLN A 397 8.26 -3.69 -11.55
CA GLN A 397 9.30 -3.08 -10.71
C GLN A 397 8.74 -2.08 -9.69
N ARG A 398 7.81 -1.22 -10.13
CA ARG A 398 7.17 -0.24 -9.26
C ARG A 398 6.25 -0.90 -8.25
N ASN A 399 5.58 -2.01 -8.61
CA ASN A 399 4.79 -2.78 -7.65
C ASN A 399 5.66 -3.44 -6.58
N GLU A 400 6.83 -3.97 -6.94
CA GLU A 400 7.80 -4.48 -5.97
C GLU A 400 8.29 -3.35 -5.06
N ALA A 401 8.69 -2.20 -5.61
CA ALA A 401 9.11 -1.04 -4.83
C ALA A 401 8.00 -0.54 -3.89
N TYR A 402 6.75 -0.50 -4.37
CA TYR A 402 5.61 -0.09 -3.56
C TYR A 402 5.31 -1.10 -2.45
N SER A 403 5.39 -2.40 -2.75
CA SER A 403 5.32 -3.45 -1.74
C SER A 403 6.37 -3.24 -0.65
N ASN A 404 7.62 -2.94 -1.02
CA ASN A 404 8.71 -2.66 -0.09
C ASN A 404 8.45 -1.42 0.78
N LEU A 405 7.96 -0.32 0.19
CA LEU A 405 7.60 0.90 0.94
C LEU A 405 6.51 0.62 1.98
N VAL A 406 5.44 -0.09 1.58
CA VAL A 406 4.33 -0.41 2.49
C VAL A 406 4.80 -1.35 3.61
N GLU A 407 5.78 -2.22 3.35
CA GLU A 407 6.41 -3.04 4.40
C GLU A 407 7.19 -2.20 5.42
N LEU A 408 7.97 -1.22 4.96
CA LEU A 408 8.70 -0.31 5.84
C LEU A 408 7.75 0.53 6.71
N LEU A 409 6.67 1.06 6.13
CA LEU A 409 5.76 1.97 6.83
C LEU A 409 4.78 1.24 7.76
N PHE A 410 4.40 0.01 7.42
CA PHE A 410 3.39 -0.76 8.13
C PHE A 410 3.91 -2.15 8.56
N PRO A 411 5.03 -2.22 9.30
CA PRO A 411 5.75 -3.46 9.54
C PRO A 411 4.96 -4.49 10.37
N TYR A 412 3.92 -4.06 11.11
CA TYR A 412 3.04 -4.94 11.89
C TYR A 412 1.65 -5.18 11.28
N HIS A 413 1.23 -4.39 10.27
CA HIS A 413 -0.12 -4.54 9.71
C HIS A 413 -0.29 -5.90 9.01
N VAL A 414 -1.51 -6.43 9.03
CA VAL A 414 -1.88 -7.61 8.25
C VAL A 414 -2.01 -7.19 6.78
N ARG A 415 -1.18 -7.78 5.91
CA ARG A 415 -1.02 -7.35 4.51
C ARG A 415 -2.01 -8.09 3.62
N LEU A 416 -3.04 -7.38 3.20
CA LEU A 416 -4.04 -7.86 2.27
C LEU A 416 -3.65 -7.52 0.82
N SER A 417 -4.23 -8.22 -0.14
CA SER A 417 -3.92 -8.04 -1.56
C SER A 417 -5.12 -8.35 -2.45
N ILE A 418 -5.22 -7.61 -3.55
CA ILE A 418 -6.15 -7.90 -4.65
C ILE A 418 -5.52 -8.78 -5.74
N HIS A 419 -4.27 -9.19 -5.57
CA HIS A 419 -3.62 -10.20 -6.41
C HIS A 419 -3.83 -11.60 -5.84
N ALA A 420 -3.90 -12.60 -6.72
CA ALA A 420 -3.89 -13.99 -6.28
C ALA A 420 -2.49 -14.34 -5.74
N HIS A 421 -2.42 -14.67 -4.46
CA HIS A 421 -1.22 -15.18 -3.80
C HIS A 421 -1.40 -16.65 -3.42
N ASP A 422 -0.30 -17.33 -3.13
CA ASP A 422 -0.33 -18.65 -2.48
C ASP A 422 -0.77 -18.56 -1.02
N ASN A 423 -1.01 -17.35 -0.48
CA ASN A 423 -1.47 -17.12 0.89
C ASN A 423 -0.57 -17.76 1.96
N ALA A 424 0.72 -17.99 1.69
CA ALA A 424 1.69 -18.46 2.69
C ALA A 424 2.19 -17.35 3.64
N GLY A 425 1.79 -16.10 3.40
CA GLY A 425 2.39 -14.91 4.00
C GLY A 425 3.56 -14.36 3.16
N PRO A 426 3.93 -13.08 3.33
CA PRO A 426 3.30 -12.11 4.22
C PRO A 426 1.99 -11.51 3.66
N LYS A 427 1.68 -11.74 2.38
CA LYS A 427 0.51 -11.15 1.69
C LYS A 427 -0.60 -12.15 1.49
N PHE A 428 -1.83 -11.73 1.78
CA PHE A 428 -3.03 -12.56 1.68
C PHE A 428 -4.02 -11.99 0.65
N GLY A 429 -4.33 -12.78 -0.38
CA GLY A 429 -5.33 -12.45 -1.39
C GLY A 429 -6.72 -12.39 -0.78
N ILE A 430 -7.51 -11.38 -1.15
CA ILE A 430 -8.89 -11.21 -0.68
C ILE A 430 -9.91 -11.15 -1.81
N ARG A 431 -11.14 -11.58 -1.50
CA ARG A 431 -12.35 -11.33 -2.27
C ARG A 431 -12.90 -9.97 -1.85
N LEU A 432 -13.05 -9.07 -2.82
CA LEU A 432 -13.65 -7.75 -2.55
C LEU A 432 -15.17 -7.78 -2.43
N PHE A 433 -15.82 -8.85 -2.89
CA PHE A 433 -17.26 -8.94 -2.91
C PHE A 433 -17.76 -10.11 -2.08
N GLY A 434 -18.89 -9.89 -1.41
CA GLY A 434 -19.63 -10.95 -0.73
C GLY A 434 -20.35 -11.89 -1.71
N PRO A 435 -21.01 -12.94 -1.20
CA PRO A 435 -21.62 -14.01 -2.00
C PRO A 435 -22.75 -13.56 -2.95
N GLY A 436 -23.28 -12.33 -2.79
CA GLY A 436 -24.33 -11.77 -3.65
C GLY A 436 -23.82 -11.25 -5.01
N VAL A 437 -22.51 -11.21 -5.23
CA VAL A 437 -21.89 -10.75 -6.49
C VAL A 437 -21.04 -11.87 -7.07
N ARG A 438 -21.32 -12.23 -8.33
CA ARG A 438 -20.57 -13.26 -9.07
C ARG A 438 -19.78 -12.60 -10.20
N ALA A 439 -18.48 -12.86 -10.24
CA ALA A 439 -17.65 -12.44 -11.36
C ALA A 439 -17.77 -13.44 -12.51
N ALA A 440 -17.95 -12.97 -13.75
CA ALA A 440 -18.13 -13.85 -14.91
C ALA A 440 -17.51 -13.27 -16.19
N GLU A 441 -16.92 -14.12 -17.02
CA GLU A 441 -16.37 -13.68 -18.32
C GLU A 441 -17.46 -13.36 -19.35
N THR A 442 -18.61 -14.00 -19.21
CA THR A 442 -19.79 -13.83 -20.05
C THR A 442 -21.04 -13.76 -19.17
N LEU A 443 -22.11 -13.16 -19.69
CA LEU A 443 -23.43 -13.18 -19.03
C LEU A 443 -24.15 -14.50 -19.32
N SER A 444 -23.52 -15.62 -18.94
CA SER A 444 -24.14 -16.95 -18.95
C SER A 444 -24.34 -17.39 -17.51
N PHE A 445 -25.56 -17.80 -17.18
CA PHE A 445 -25.92 -18.23 -15.82
C PHE A 445 -25.18 -19.52 -15.40
N ASP A 446 -24.79 -20.33 -16.39
CA ASP A 446 -24.06 -21.59 -16.20
C ASP A 446 -22.53 -21.43 -16.31
N ALA A 447 -22.01 -20.25 -16.67
CA ALA A 447 -20.58 -20.05 -16.85
C ALA A 447 -19.82 -20.13 -15.52
N ALA A 448 -18.70 -20.85 -15.49
CA ALA A 448 -17.82 -20.89 -14.32
C ALA A 448 -17.46 -19.47 -13.84
N GLU A 449 -17.29 -19.32 -12.52
CA GLU A 449 -16.90 -18.05 -11.93
C GLU A 449 -15.55 -17.60 -12.49
N MET A 450 -15.42 -16.30 -12.78
CA MET A 450 -14.17 -15.72 -13.26
C MET A 450 -13.11 -15.88 -12.17
N SER A 451 -12.20 -16.84 -12.35
CA SER A 451 -10.98 -16.93 -11.57
C SER A 451 -9.98 -15.88 -12.05
N SER A 452 -8.89 -15.68 -11.30
CA SER A 452 -7.73 -14.89 -11.72
C SER A 452 -7.01 -15.53 -12.93
N PHE A 453 -7.68 -15.62 -14.08
CA PHE A 453 -7.21 -16.31 -15.28
C PHE A 453 -5.92 -15.69 -15.85
N ASP A 454 -5.71 -14.40 -15.56
CA ASP A 454 -4.51 -13.65 -15.96
C ASP A 454 -3.47 -13.53 -14.82
N LEU A 455 -3.66 -14.21 -13.68
CA LEU A 455 -2.83 -14.13 -12.45
C LEU A 455 -2.62 -12.74 -11.85
N LEU A 456 -3.19 -11.71 -12.44
CA LEU A 456 -2.97 -10.34 -12.04
C LEU A 456 -3.84 -10.00 -10.85
N HIS A 457 -5.15 -9.86 -11.06
CA HIS A 457 -6.05 -9.44 -10.02
C HIS A 457 -7.17 -10.47 -9.85
N VAL A 458 -7.65 -10.61 -8.62
CA VAL A 458 -9.02 -11.06 -8.41
C VAL A 458 -9.96 -10.12 -9.18
N PRO A 459 -11.20 -10.53 -9.49
CA PRO A 459 -12.15 -9.61 -10.11
C PRO A 459 -12.32 -8.32 -9.27
N THR A 460 -11.95 -7.17 -9.84
CA THR A 460 -12.02 -5.85 -9.17
C THR A 460 -13.03 -4.92 -9.84
N PRO A 461 -13.65 -3.99 -9.07
CA PRO A 461 -14.65 -3.09 -9.62
C PRO A 461 -14.05 -2.07 -10.61
N TRP A 462 -12.76 -1.75 -10.50
CA TRP A 462 -12.10 -0.83 -11.41
C TRP A 462 -11.67 -1.43 -12.77
N HIS A 463 -11.83 -2.74 -12.95
CA HIS A 463 -11.58 -3.40 -14.24
C HIS A 463 -12.84 -4.00 -14.88
N ASN A 464 -14.00 -3.81 -14.24
CA ASN A 464 -15.27 -4.42 -14.64
C ASN A 464 -16.41 -3.42 -14.45
N CYS A 465 -17.62 -3.85 -14.76
CA CYS A 465 -18.86 -3.17 -14.41
C CYS A 465 -19.82 -4.15 -13.72
N LEU A 466 -20.68 -3.60 -12.87
CA LEU A 466 -21.73 -4.35 -12.21
C LEU A 466 -22.98 -4.40 -13.11
N VAL A 467 -23.58 -5.57 -13.23
CA VAL A 467 -24.76 -5.83 -14.05
C VAL A 467 -25.83 -6.48 -13.18
N GLU A 468 -27.00 -5.86 -13.20
CA GLU A 468 -28.22 -6.42 -12.62
C GLU A 468 -29.06 -7.03 -13.75
N VAL A 469 -29.45 -8.29 -13.57
CA VAL A 469 -30.29 -9.00 -14.53
C VAL A 469 -31.70 -9.08 -13.95
N ALA A 470 -32.68 -8.54 -14.66
CA ALA A 470 -34.07 -8.51 -14.21
C ALA A 470 -34.57 -9.93 -13.86
N GLY A 471 -35.12 -10.08 -12.65
CA GLY A 471 -35.62 -11.36 -12.15
C GLY A 471 -34.54 -12.32 -11.65
N HIS A 472 -33.26 -11.93 -11.65
CA HIS A 472 -32.17 -12.75 -11.13
C HIS A 472 -31.64 -12.16 -9.80
N PRO A 473 -31.48 -12.98 -8.74
CA PRO A 473 -31.09 -12.49 -7.42
C PRO A 473 -29.60 -12.10 -7.30
N THR A 474 -28.75 -12.69 -8.16
CA THR A 474 -27.30 -12.45 -8.15
C THR A 474 -26.93 -11.27 -9.05
N LEU A 475 -26.05 -10.40 -8.55
CA LEU A 475 -25.40 -9.36 -9.35
C LEU A 475 -24.19 -9.94 -10.07
N PHE A 476 -23.97 -9.53 -11.32
CA PHE A 476 -22.83 -10.00 -12.11
C PHE A 476 -21.79 -8.92 -12.26
N MET A 477 -20.52 -9.28 -12.10
CA MET A 477 -19.40 -8.40 -12.44
C MET A 477 -18.74 -8.91 -13.72
N VAL A 478 -18.82 -8.10 -14.78
CA VAL A 478 -18.34 -8.45 -16.12
C VAL A 478 -17.66 -7.26 -16.77
N LYS A 479 -16.87 -7.50 -17.83
CA LYS A 479 -16.33 -6.40 -18.66
C LYS A 479 -17.48 -5.71 -19.42
N SER A 480 -17.48 -4.38 -19.48
CA SER A 480 -18.50 -3.56 -20.16
C SER A 480 -18.83 -4.01 -21.61
N LYS A 481 -17.83 -4.45 -22.37
CA LYS A 481 -18.02 -4.98 -23.73
C LYS A 481 -18.96 -6.18 -23.82
N VAL A 482 -19.08 -6.96 -22.74
CA VAL A 482 -19.99 -8.12 -22.67
C VAL A 482 -21.44 -7.64 -22.68
N VAL A 483 -21.75 -6.60 -21.91
CA VAL A 483 -23.08 -5.97 -21.87
C VAL A 483 -23.44 -5.41 -23.25
N GLY A 484 -22.52 -4.68 -23.88
CA GLY A 484 -22.74 -4.12 -25.23
C GLY A 484 -22.90 -5.16 -26.35
N LYS A 485 -22.49 -6.41 -26.15
CA LYS A 485 -22.77 -7.52 -27.08
C LYS A 485 -24.18 -8.06 -26.88
N VAL A 486 -24.60 -8.25 -25.62
CA VAL A 486 -25.96 -8.69 -25.29
C VAL A 486 -26.99 -7.68 -25.77
N GLN A 487 -26.75 -6.39 -25.57
CA GLN A 487 -27.62 -5.30 -26.07
C GLN A 487 -27.79 -5.30 -27.60
N ARG A 488 -26.77 -5.76 -28.35
CA ARG A 488 -26.82 -5.85 -29.82
C ARG A 488 -27.47 -7.13 -30.34
N GLY A 489 -27.48 -8.21 -29.54
CA GLY A 489 -28.08 -9.50 -29.88
C GLY A 489 -29.53 -9.66 -29.41
N LEU A 490 -29.94 -8.98 -28.35
CA LEU A 490 -31.30 -8.96 -27.81
C LEU A 490 -31.82 -7.53 -27.85
N GLY A 491 -32.75 -7.26 -28.76
CA GLY A 491 -33.40 -5.97 -28.90
C GLY A 491 -34.33 -5.66 -27.72
N ARG A 492 -33.77 -5.23 -26.59
CA ARG A 492 -34.31 -4.23 -25.65
C ARG A 492 -33.40 -4.15 -24.43
N TRP A 493 -32.79 -2.99 -24.25
CA TRP A 493 -32.21 -2.56 -23.00
C TRP A 493 -33.13 -1.50 -22.41
N GLU A 494 -33.66 -1.74 -21.20
CA GLU A 494 -34.26 -0.66 -20.43
C GLU A 494 -33.13 0.05 -19.67
N PRO A 495 -32.95 1.37 -19.83
CA PRO A 495 -31.97 2.11 -19.06
C PRO A 495 -32.23 1.94 -17.57
N PRO A 496 -31.18 1.94 -16.73
CA PRO A 496 -31.38 2.03 -15.29
C PRO A 496 -32.24 3.25 -15.03
N ARG A 497 -33.32 3.10 -14.24
CA ARG A 497 -34.06 4.24 -13.73
C ARG A 497 -33.02 5.14 -13.08
N ARG A 498 -32.87 6.37 -13.58
CA ARG A 498 -31.98 7.36 -12.98
C ARG A 498 -32.23 7.33 -11.48
N SER A 499 -31.22 6.97 -10.69
CA SER A 499 -31.26 7.23 -9.26
C SER A 499 -31.64 8.70 -9.12
N ARG A 500 -32.73 8.99 -8.43
CA ARG A 500 -33.15 10.38 -8.20
C ARG A 500 -31.93 11.15 -7.70
N PRO A 501 -31.61 12.34 -8.25
CA PRO A 501 -30.61 13.18 -7.63
C PRO A 501 -30.99 13.35 -6.16
N PHE A 502 -30.01 13.22 -5.27
CA PHE A 502 -30.22 13.43 -3.84
C PHE A 502 -30.80 14.84 -3.64
N PRO A 503 -31.88 15.01 -2.86
CA PRO A 503 -32.35 16.34 -2.52
C PRO A 503 -31.24 17.07 -1.76
N PRO A 504 -31.02 18.38 -2.01
CA PRO A 504 -30.08 19.15 -1.21
C PRO A 504 -30.50 19.08 0.27
N ALA A 505 -29.52 18.96 1.16
CA ALA A 505 -29.73 19.00 2.60
C ALA A 505 -30.53 20.26 2.95
N ALA A 506 -31.72 20.08 3.50
CA ALA A 506 -32.49 21.17 4.08
C ALA A 506 -31.72 21.69 5.28
N CYS A 507 -31.13 22.87 5.12
CA CYS A 507 -30.64 23.67 6.23
C CYS A 507 -31.88 24.20 6.96
N GLU A 508 -32.25 23.59 8.07
CA GLU A 508 -33.20 24.18 9.02
C GLU A 508 -32.49 25.33 9.73
N SER A 509 -32.68 26.55 9.22
CA SER A 509 -32.45 27.77 9.99
C SER A 509 -33.67 28.01 10.89
N GLN A 510 -33.51 27.74 12.17
CA GLN A 510 -34.34 28.30 13.22
C GLN A 510 -34.19 29.83 13.24
N ILE A 511 -35.30 30.55 13.05
CA ILE A 511 -35.66 31.78 13.79
C ILE A 511 -37.14 31.68 14.12
#